data_AF-A0A3Q0J901-F1
#
_entry.id   AF-A0A3Q0J901-F1
#
_cell.length_a   1.000
_cell.length_b   1.000
_cell.length_c   1.000
_cell.angle_alpha   90.00
_cell.angle_beta   90.00
_cell.angle_gamma   90.00
#
_symmetry.space_group_name_H-M   'P 1'
#
loop_
_entity.id
_entity.type
_entity.pdbx_description
1 polymer ?
#
loop_
_entity_poly.entity_id
_entity_poly.type
_entity_poly.pdbx_seq_one_letter_code
_entity_poly.pdbx_strand_id
1 'polypeptide(L)'
;MRLFTAFSEINFVFLQTPGGERWYIQNVLLECSSNEKEFEHFRFPGRTLRFSTPQDNSFVLYPTPVGQAFTCHRDLSIELTDPDMPDTTATLLLREFKTEPFMFKSEGYGQDHMCSDPRTGGGRSETAPFIVGSMLALAALSTVTGYSIYRYFKIKKVQYDTME
;
A
#
# COMPACT_ATOMS: atom_id res chain seq x y z
N MET A 1 21.55 -6.08 -16.98
CA MET A 1 22.15 -5.10 -16.05
C MET A 1 22.76 -5.89 -14.90
N ARG A 2 24.08 -6.13 -14.93
CA ARG A 2 24.79 -6.87 -13.87
C ARG A 2 25.24 -5.84 -12.83
N LEU A 3 24.51 -5.71 -11.74
CA LEU A 3 24.94 -4.92 -10.59
C LEU A 3 25.86 -5.79 -9.75
N PHE A 4 27.11 -5.32 -9.66
CA PHE A 4 28.19 -5.60 -8.71
C PHE A 4 28.17 -6.94 -7.97
N THR A 5 29.27 -7.66 -8.17
CA THR A 5 29.70 -8.87 -7.46
C THR A 5 29.88 -8.58 -5.96
N ALA A 6 28.78 -8.60 -5.24
CA ALA A 6 28.69 -9.42 -4.05
C ALA A 6 28.07 -10.76 -4.48
N PHE A 7 28.44 -11.91 -3.90
CA PHE A 7 27.56 -13.09 -3.98
C PHE A 7 26.32 -12.82 -3.11
N SER A 8 25.48 -11.89 -3.58
CA SER A 8 24.18 -11.58 -3.02
C SER A 8 23.11 -11.98 -4.03
N GLU A 9 22.30 -12.97 -3.67
CA GLU A 9 21.22 -13.47 -4.50
C GLU A 9 19.88 -13.01 -3.91
N ILE A 10 19.09 -12.32 -4.73
CA ILE A 10 17.77 -11.83 -4.35
C ILE A 10 16.73 -12.65 -5.10
N ASN A 11 15.89 -13.35 -4.35
CA ASN A 11 14.84 -14.21 -4.88
C ASN A 11 13.46 -13.73 -4.42
N PHE A 12 12.56 -13.50 -5.37
CA PHE A 12 11.17 -13.14 -5.11
C PHE A 12 10.26 -14.34 -5.39
N VAL A 13 9.45 -14.71 -4.39
CA VAL A 13 8.44 -15.78 -4.53
C VAL A 13 7.08 -15.14 -4.74
N PHE A 14 6.53 -15.34 -5.94
CA PHE A 14 5.20 -14.88 -6.31
C PHE A 14 4.19 -16.02 -6.21
N LEU A 15 3.02 -15.74 -5.66
CA LEU A 15 1.90 -16.68 -5.60
C LEU A 15 0.64 -16.05 -6.17
N GLN A 16 -0.22 -16.92 -6.74
CA GLN A 16 -1.56 -16.55 -7.17
C GLN A 16 -2.58 -17.00 -6.12
N THR A 17 -3.66 -16.23 -5.94
CA THR A 17 -4.78 -16.67 -5.11
C THR A 17 -5.47 -17.88 -5.76
N PRO A 18 -6.08 -18.79 -4.97
CA PRO A 18 -6.73 -20.00 -5.50
C PRO A 18 -7.88 -19.69 -6.48
N GLY A 19 -8.50 -18.51 -6.38
CA GLY A 19 -9.50 -18.03 -7.34
C GLY A 19 -8.90 -17.44 -8.63
N GLY A 20 -7.58 -17.30 -8.73
CA GLY A 20 -6.90 -16.80 -9.92
C GLY A 20 -7.04 -15.28 -10.18
N GLU A 21 -7.76 -14.56 -9.32
CA GLU A 21 -8.08 -13.15 -9.52
C GLU A 21 -6.90 -12.21 -9.25
N ARG A 22 -6.01 -12.60 -8.32
CA ARG A 22 -4.92 -11.76 -7.82
C ARG A 22 -3.65 -12.57 -7.62
N TRP A 23 -2.51 -11.90 -7.72
CA TRP A 23 -1.21 -12.42 -7.33
C TRP A 23 -0.61 -11.52 -6.25
N TYR A 24 0.35 -12.05 -5.51
CA TYR A 24 1.04 -11.34 -4.45
C TYR A 24 2.47 -11.88 -4.28
N ILE A 25 3.30 -11.10 -3.61
CA ILE A 25 4.63 -11.54 -3.19
C ILE A 25 4.46 -12.25 -1.84
N GLN A 26 4.78 -13.54 -1.81
CA GLN A 26 4.70 -14.34 -0.59
C GLN A 26 5.94 -14.12 0.27
N ASN A 27 7.11 -14.26 -0.34
CA ASN A 27 8.38 -14.18 0.36
C ASN A 27 9.43 -13.50 -0.51
N VAL A 28 10.32 -12.77 0.16
CA VAL A 28 11.55 -12.27 -0.44
C VAL A 28 12.71 -12.90 0.31
N LEU A 29 13.61 -13.55 -0.43
CA LEU A 29 14.82 -14.17 0.12
C LEU A 29 16.03 -13.38 -0.36
N LEU A 30 16.90 -13.03 0.58
CA LEU A 30 18.16 -12.38 0.34
C LEU A 30 19.26 -13.25 0.96
N GLU A 31 20.09 -13.83 0.10
CA GLU A 31 21.26 -14.60 0.53
C GLU A 31 22.51 -13.74 0.32
N CYS A 32 23.32 -13.56 1.37
CA CYS A 32 24.55 -12.76 1.31
C CYS A 32 25.71 -13.54 1.94
N SER A 33 26.89 -13.52 1.30
CA SER A 33 28.11 -14.06 1.88
C SER A 33 28.88 -12.99 2.68
N SER A 34 29.19 -13.24 3.96
CA SER A 34 29.97 -12.31 4.80
C SER A 34 31.50 -12.43 4.62
N ASN A 35 31.95 -13.03 3.51
CA ASN A 35 33.38 -13.22 3.20
C ASN A 35 33.99 -12.03 2.43
N GLU A 36 33.19 -11.01 2.14
CA GLU A 36 33.60 -9.85 1.35
C GLU A 36 34.04 -8.68 2.23
N LYS A 37 34.87 -7.81 1.65
CA LYS A 37 35.48 -6.68 2.37
C LYS A 37 34.43 -5.67 2.86
N GLU A 38 33.28 -5.61 2.21
CA GLU A 38 32.11 -4.81 2.62
C GLU A 38 31.58 -5.21 4.02
N PHE A 39 31.87 -6.43 4.48
CA PHE A 39 31.39 -6.98 5.75
C PHE A 39 32.50 -7.11 6.81
N GLU A 40 33.62 -6.38 6.69
CA GLU A 40 34.77 -6.46 7.62
C GLU A 40 34.43 -6.29 9.11
N HIS A 41 33.35 -5.57 9.43
CA HIS A 41 32.89 -5.31 10.81
C HIS A 41 31.70 -6.17 11.22
N PHE A 42 31.32 -7.16 10.41
CA PHE A 42 30.15 -7.98 10.70
C PHE A 42 30.46 -9.00 11.80
N ARG A 43 29.51 -9.17 12.73
CA ARG A 43 29.68 -10.00 13.94
C ARG A 43 29.98 -11.48 13.64
N PHE A 44 29.68 -11.95 12.42
CA PHE A 44 29.84 -13.34 11.99
C PHE A 44 30.55 -13.42 10.62
N PRO A 45 31.89 -13.35 10.58
CA PRO A 45 32.66 -13.43 9.34
C PRO A 45 32.65 -14.86 8.76
N GLY A 46 32.60 -14.99 7.44
CA GLY A 46 32.71 -16.26 6.71
C GLY A 46 31.46 -17.14 6.71
N ARG A 47 30.27 -16.59 6.97
CA ARG A 47 28.97 -17.31 6.88
C ARG A 47 28.10 -16.74 5.76
N THR A 48 27.26 -17.59 5.20
CA THR A 48 26.16 -17.19 4.33
C THR A 48 24.96 -16.82 5.20
N LEU A 49 24.56 -15.56 5.17
CA LEU A 49 23.39 -15.03 5.85
C LEU A 49 22.19 -15.17 4.92
N ARG A 50 21.05 -15.61 5.45
CA ARG A 50 19.82 -15.78 4.68
C ARG A 50 18.70 -14.99 5.32
N PHE A 51 18.42 -13.83 4.78
CA PHE A 51 17.33 -12.98 5.23
C PHE A 51 16.05 -13.35 4.50
N SER A 52 14.95 -13.41 5.24
CA SER A 52 13.62 -13.66 4.70
C SER A 52 12.59 -12.72 5.32
N THR A 53 11.51 -12.47 4.59
CA THR A 53 10.34 -11.79 5.17
C THR A 53 9.77 -12.60 6.34
N PRO A 54 9.26 -11.95 7.40
CA PRO A 54 8.70 -12.65 8.54
C PRO A 54 7.58 -13.60 8.08
N GLN A 55 7.74 -14.89 8.41
CA GLN A 55 6.86 -15.97 8.00
C GLN A 55 5.57 -16.03 8.83
N ASP A 56 4.98 -14.86 9.11
CA ASP A 56 3.64 -14.82 9.69
C ASP A 56 2.64 -15.09 8.56
N ASN A 57 1.74 -16.05 8.76
CA ASN A 57 0.78 -16.52 7.74
C ASN A 57 -0.16 -15.41 7.17
N SER A 58 -0.10 -14.19 7.71
CA SER A 58 -0.86 -13.02 7.29
C SER A 58 -0.06 -12.03 6.44
N PHE A 59 1.25 -12.21 6.28
CA PHE A 59 2.10 -11.25 5.59
C PHE A 59 2.04 -11.45 4.08
N VAL A 60 1.14 -10.72 3.44
CA VAL A 60 0.97 -10.68 1.98
C VAL A 60 1.49 -9.35 1.47
N LEU A 61 2.59 -9.38 0.73
CA LEU A 61 3.18 -8.19 0.14
C LEU A 61 2.51 -7.87 -1.21
N TYR A 62 1.91 -6.69 -1.29
CA TYR A 62 1.43 -6.04 -2.52
C TYR A 62 0.47 -6.89 -3.39
N PRO A 63 -0.75 -7.20 -2.91
CA PRO A 63 -1.73 -7.94 -3.69
C PRO A 63 -2.16 -7.14 -4.92
N THR A 64 -2.01 -7.73 -6.11
CA THR A 64 -2.25 -7.08 -7.40
C THR A 64 -3.13 -7.97 -8.28
N PRO A 65 -4.07 -7.43 -9.07
CA PRO A 65 -4.87 -8.21 -10.02
C PRO A 65 -4.00 -8.90 -11.07
N VAL A 66 -4.41 -10.09 -11.51
CA VAL A 66 -3.72 -10.82 -12.59
C VAL A 66 -3.92 -10.11 -13.93
N GLY A 67 -2.85 -9.99 -14.71
CA GLY A 67 -2.83 -9.22 -15.97
C GLY A 67 -2.64 -7.71 -15.79
N GLN A 68 -2.36 -7.26 -14.56
CA GLN A 68 -1.93 -5.90 -14.26
C GLN A 68 -0.52 -5.89 -13.68
N ALA A 69 0.25 -4.87 -14.06
CA ALA A 69 1.60 -4.66 -13.59
C ALA A 69 1.60 -3.81 -12.32
N PHE A 70 2.07 -4.38 -11.21
CA PHE A 70 2.29 -3.60 -10.00
C PHE A 70 3.37 -2.55 -10.27
N THR A 71 3.04 -1.28 -10.08
CA THR A 71 3.93 -0.16 -10.37
C THR A 71 3.99 0.80 -9.19
N CYS A 72 5.18 1.03 -8.67
CA CYS A 72 5.41 1.97 -7.57
C CYS A 72 6.60 2.89 -7.88
N HIS A 73 6.34 4.19 -7.95
CA HIS A 73 7.38 5.20 -8.19
C HIS A 73 8.04 5.67 -6.88
N ARG A 74 7.50 5.24 -5.74
CA ARG A 74 8.00 5.58 -4.41
C ARG A 74 9.00 4.51 -3.94
N ASP A 75 9.88 4.91 -3.03
CA ASP A 75 10.78 3.99 -2.35
C ASP A 75 9.96 3.04 -1.47
N LEU A 76 10.03 1.73 -1.75
CA LEU A 76 9.43 0.68 -0.95
C LEU A 76 10.50 0.09 -0.03
N SER A 77 10.23 0.02 1.27
CA SER A 77 11.09 -0.63 2.26
C SER A 77 10.47 -1.94 2.72
N ILE A 78 11.18 -3.04 2.55
CA ILE A 78 10.80 -4.36 3.06
C ILE A 78 11.81 -4.77 4.12
N GLU A 79 11.34 -5.01 5.33
CA GLU A 79 12.18 -5.54 6.42
C GLU A 79 12.28 -7.06 6.28
N LEU A 80 13.51 -7.55 6.36
CA LEU A 80 13.88 -8.95 6.28
C LEU A 80 14.65 -9.32 7.55
N THR A 81 14.42 -10.52 8.05
CA THR A 81 15.07 -11.04 9.26
C THR A 81 15.69 -12.40 8.95
N ASP A 82 16.81 -12.68 9.59
CA ASP A 82 17.42 -14.01 9.52
C ASP A 82 16.70 -14.95 10.53
N PRO A 83 16.15 -16.09 10.09
CA PRO A 83 15.47 -17.03 11.01
C PRO A 83 16.42 -17.62 12.05
N ASP A 84 17.72 -17.73 11.75
CA ASP A 84 18.73 -18.24 12.68
C ASP A 84 19.24 -17.16 13.64
N MET A 85 19.08 -15.88 13.28
CA MET A 85 19.58 -14.72 14.03
C MET A 85 18.54 -13.59 14.06
N PRO A 86 17.55 -13.63 14.98
CA PRO A 86 16.46 -12.66 15.03
C PRO A 86 16.92 -11.22 15.31
N ASP A 87 18.09 -11.04 15.93
CA ASP A 87 18.68 -9.72 16.20
C ASP A 87 19.28 -9.05 14.95
N THR A 88 19.42 -9.81 13.85
CA THR A 88 19.99 -9.31 12.60
C THR A 88 18.87 -9.01 11.62
N THR A 89 18.65 -7.72 11.36
CA THR A 89 17.66 -7.25 10.39
C THR A 89 18.35 -6.67 9.16
N ALA A 90 17.73 -6.87 8.01
CA ALA A 90 18.11 -6.28 6.73
C ALA A 90 16.92 -5.54 6.14
N THR A 91 17.16 -4.38 5.53
CA THR A 91 16.09 -3.62 4.87
C THR A 91 16.34 -3.59 3.37
N LEU A 92 15.42 -4.16 2.61
CA LEU A 92 15.44 -4.10 1.15
C LEU A 92 14.73 -2.83 0.69
N LEU A 93 15.47 -1.94 0.03
CA LEU A 93 14.95 -0.71 -0.56
C LEU A 93 14.76 -0.90 -2.05
N LEU A 94 13.51 -0.89 -2.51
CA LEU A 94 13.14 -1.01 -3.91
C LEU A 94 12.69 0.36 -4.43
N ARG A 95 13.31 0.82 -5.53
CA ARG A 95 12.95 2.07 -6.21
C ARG A 95 12.38 1.79 -7.58
N GLU A 96 11.39 2.59 -7.98
CA GLU A 96 10.72 2.46 -9.29
C GLU A 96 10.30 1.01 -9.59
N PHE A 97 9.80 0.32 -8.56
CA PHE A 97 9.53 -1.11 -8.64
C PHE A 97 8.32 -1.36 -9.54
N LYS A 98 8.56 -2.11 -10.63
CA LYS A 98 7.53 -2.54 -11.57
C LYS A 98 7.65 -4.04 -11.83
N THR A 99 6.58 -4.79 -11.58
CA THR A 99 6.56 -6.24 -11.82
C THR A 99 5.17 -6.76 -12.19
N GLU A 100 5.15 -7.78 -13.05
CA GLU A 100 3.94 -8.50 -13.46
C GLU A 100 4.28 -9.99 -13.63
N PRO A 101 4.19 -10.77 -12.56
CA PRO A 101 4.29 -12.22 -12.66
C PRO A 101 3.02 -12.79 -13.32
N PHE A 102 3.14 -14.00 -13.86
CA PHE A 102 2.03 -14.78 -14.44
C PHE A 102 1.40 -14.18 -15.71
N MET A 103 2.06 -13.25 -16.40
CA MET A 103 1.62 -12.80 -17.73
C MET A 103 2.31 -13.61 -18.84
N PHE A 104 1.52 -14.33 -19.63
CA PHE A 104 2.04 -15.32 -20.59
C PHE A 104 1.85 -14.92 -22.07
N LYS A 105 1.17 -13.78 -22.33
CA LYS A 105 0.64 -13.48 -23.68
C LYS A 105 1.21 -12.22 -24.35
N SER A 106 2.01 -11.41 -23.67
CA SER A 106 2.53 -10.15 -24.22
C SER A 106 3.99 -9.96 -23.79
N GLU A 107 4.82 -9.44 -24.69
CA GLU A 107 6.21 -9.07 -24.38
C GLU A 107 6.32 -7.80 -23.52
N GLY A 108 5.20 -7.13 -23.23
CA GLY A 108 5.13 -5.92 -22.41
C GLY A 108 4.32 -6.10 -21.13
N TYR A 109 4.41 -5.09 -20.26
CA TYR A 109 3.58 -4.98 -19.06
C TYR A 109 2.13 -4.66 -19.44
N GLY A 110 1.19 -5.26 -18.72
CA GLY A 110 -0.23 -4.97 -18.75
C GLY A 110 -0.56 -3.61 -18.13
N GLN A 111 -1.83 -3.41 -17.78
CA GLN A 111 -2.27 -2.15 -17.20
C GLN A 111 -1.59 -1.90 -15.84
N ASP A 112 -1.11 -0.68 -15.62
CA ASP A 112 -0.42 -0.31 -14.37
C ASP A 112 -1.40 -0.29 -13.18
N HIS A 113 -1.06 -1.06 -12.14
CA HIS A 113 -1.69 -1.05 -10.84
C HIS A 113 -0.80 -0.30 -9.85
N MET A 114 -1.21 0.92 -9.49
CA MET A 114 -0.42 1.75 -8.59
C MET A 114 -0.45 1.22 -7.15
N CYS A 115 0.72 1.24 -6.49
CA CYS A 115 0.84 0.88 -5.09
C CYS A 115 -0.05 1.75 -4.19
N SER A 116 -0.82 1.09 -3.31
CA SER A 116 -1.50 1.75 -2.19
C SER A 116 -0.52 1.88 -1.03
N ASP A 117 -0.58 2.99 -0.29
CA ASP A 117 0.34 3.26 0.82
C ASP A 117 0.20 2.15 1.89
N PRO A 118 1.28 1.47 2.33
CA PRO A 118 1.23 0.47 3.39
C PRO A 118 0.73 1.05 4.72
N ARG A 119 0.88 2.37 4.93
CA ARG A 119 0.33 3.10 6.07
C ARG A 119 -1.21 3.17 6.06
N THR A 120 -1.81 2.83 4.93
CA THR A 120 -3.27 2.73 4.71
C THR A 120 -3.73 1.26 4.72
N GLY A 121 -2.93 0.37 5.34
CA GLY A 121 -3.20 -1.07 5.54
C GLY A 121 -4.36 -1.39 6.48
N GLY A 122 -5.51 -0.77 6.26
CA GLY A 122 -6.69 -0.97 7.07
C GLY A 122 -7.95 -0.50 6.37
N GLY A 123 -8.19 -0.93 5.14
CA GLY A 123 -9.53 -1.06 4.52
C GLY A 123 -10.54 0.07 4.76
N ARG A 124 -10.09 1.31 4.96
CA ARG A 124 -10.93 2.47 5.14
C ARG A 124 -10.59 3.38 3.99
N SER A 125 -11.51 3.43 3.03
CA SER A 125 -11.53 4.48 2.03
C SER A 125 -11.44 5.82 2.78
N GLU A 126 -10.29 6.49 2.75
CA GLU A 126 -10.11 7.81 3.39
C GLU A 126 -11.11 8.84 2.86
N THR A 127 -11.65 8.60 1.66
CA THR A 127 -12.70 9.39 1.04
C THR A 127 -14.09 9.14 1.65
N ALA A 128 -14.35 7.99 2.27
CA ALA A 128 -15.67 7.68 2.83
C ALA A 128 -16.09 8.62 3.98
N PRO A 129 -15.28 8.85 5.04
CA PRO A 129 -15.68 9.77 6.10
C PRO A 129 -15.75 11.22 5.62
N PHE A 130 -14.93 11.60 4.64
CA PHE A 130 -14.96 12.93 4.04
C PHE A 130 -16.26 13.17 3.26
N ILE A 131 -16.65 12.23 2.39
CA ILE A 131 -17.89 12.32 1.60
C ILE A 131 -19.10 12.35 2.53
N VAL A 132 -19.17 11.43 3.50
CA VAL A 132 -20.29 11.35 4.45
C VAL A 132 -20.38 12.63 5.29
N GLY A 133 -19.24 13.17 5.76
CA GLY A 133 -19.20 14.44 6.49
C GLY A 133 -19.70 15.62 5.66
N SER A 134 -19.29 15.70 4.38
CA SER A 134 -19.73 16.76 3.48
C SER A 134 -21.23 16.71 3.17
N MET A 135 -21.79 15.52 2.94
CA MET A 135 -23.23 15.33 2.73
C MET A 135 -24.04 15.72 3.97
N LEU A 136 -23.59 15.33 5.16
CA LEU A 136 -24.23 15.69 6.42
C LEU A 136 -24.25 17.21 6.63
N ALA A 137 -23.12 17.88 6.37
CA ALA A 137 -23.00 19.34 6.50
C ALA A 137 -23.94 20.07 5.53
N LEU A 138 -24.02 19.63 4.27
CA LEU A 138 -24.92 20.21 3.27
C LEU A 138 -26.38 20.02 3.66
N ALA A 139 -26.76 18.83 4.13
CA ALA A 139 -28.13 18.56 4.58
C ALA A 139 -28.50 19.46 5.78
N ALA A 140 -27.62 19.60 6.77
CA ALA A 140 -27.84 20.48 7.92
C ALA A 140 -27.97 21.95 7.51
N LEU A 141 -27.11 22.45 6.63
CA LEU A 141 -27.20 23.83 6.13
C LEU A 141 -28.49 24.05 5.33
N SER A 142 -28.86 23.11 4.46
CA SER A 142 -30.09 23.24 3.66
C SER A 142 -31.35 23.29 4.52
N THR A 143 -31.40 22.52 5.61
CA THR A 143 -32.57 22.48 6.51
C THR A 143 -32.68 23.75 7.33
N VAL A 144 -31.56 24.25 7.87
CA VAL A 144 -31.53 25.52 8.61
C VAL A 144 -31.87 26.69 7.70
N THR A 145 -31.25 26.79 6.53
CA THR A 145 -31.53 27.86 5.56
C THR A 145 -32.98 27.81 5.07
N GLY A 146 -33.49 26.62 4.72
CA GLY A 146 -34.88 26.44 4.29
C GLY A 146 -35.87 26.87 5.36
N TYR A 147 -35.66 26.46 6.61
CA TYR A 147 -36.52 26.87 7.73
C TYR A 147 -36.46 28.38 8.00
N SER A 148 -35.26 28.97 7.91
CA SER A 148 -35.05 30.41 8.11
C SER A 148 -35.81 31.24 7.09
N ILE A 149 -35.74 30.85 5.81
CA ILE A 149 -36.48 31.49 4.71
C ILE A 149 -37.98 31.34 4.91
N TYR A 150 -38.46 30.12 5.20
CA TYR A 150 -39.87 29.86 5.47
C TYR A 150 -40.42 30.76 6.58
N ARG A 151 -39.69 30.85 7.70
CA ARG A 151 -40.05 31.71 8.84
C ARG A 151 -40.11 33.18 8.45
N TYR A 152 -39.14 33.67 7.67
CA TYR A 152 -39.08 35.06 7.24
C TYR A 152 -40.32 35.46 6.43
N PHE A 153 -40.75 34.60 5.48
CA PHE A 153 -41.92 34.90 4.64
C PHE A 153 -43.25 34.69 5.35
N LYS A 154 -43.36 33.72 6.27
CA LYS A 154 -44.62 33.43 6.97
C LYS A 154 -44.90 34.35 8.17
N ILE A 155 -43.87 34.79 8.90
CA ILE A 155 -44.06 35.63 10.10
C ILE A 155 -44.39 37.10 9.74
N LYS A 156 -44.07 37.56 8.52
CA LYS A 156 -44.41 38.93 8.07
C LYS A 156 -45.82 39.10 7.49
N LYS A 157 -46.74 38.15 7.67
CA LYS A 157 -48.15 38.27 7.23
C LYS A 157 -49.17 38.48 8.35
N VAL A 158 -48.78 39.10 9.46
CA VAL A 158 -49.76 39.83 10.30
C VAL A 158 -49.67 41.29 9.87
N GLN A 159 -50.39 41.63 8.79
CA GLN A 159 -50.87 43.00 8.66
C GLN A 159 -51.82 43.18 9.85
N TYR A 160 -51.40 43.98 10.83
CA TYR A 160 -52.40 44.73 11.59
C TYR A 160 -52.98 45.68 10.56
N ASP A 161 -54.04 45.25 9.88
CA ASP A 161 -54.93 46.18 9.21
C ASP A 161 -55.26 47.24 10.27
N THR A 162 -54.90 48.46 9.90
CA THR A 162 -55.25 49.72 10.51
C THR A 162 -56.58 49.61 11.25
N MET A 163 -56.50 49.57 12.58
CA MET A 163 -57.63 49.97 13.41
C MET A 163 -57.83 51.46 13.10
N GLU A 164 -59.03 51.79 12.66
CA GLU A 164 -59.52 53.13 12.26
C GLU A 164 -59.17 54.24 13.26
#